data_AF-A0A918K3T0-F1
#
_entry.id   AF-A0A918K3T0-F1
#
_cell.length_a   1.000
_cell.length_b   1.000
_cell.length_c   1.000
_cell.angle_alpha   90.00
_cell.angle_beta   90.00
_cell.angle_gamma   90.00
#
_symmetry.space_group_name_H-M   'P 1'
#
loop_
_entity.id
_entity.type
_entity.pdbx_description
1 polymer ?
#
loop_
_entity_poly.entity_id
_entity_poly.type
_entity_poly.pdbx_seq_one_letter_code
_entity_poly.pdbx_strand_id
1 'polypeptide(L)'
;MTFENDDPKTIQKQLLKYQLFSTPAVVLIGLGLYGLFGAQGDAFLPILNDQGVVYSFLGGGIALEIWVLLKIIPLVRHRNRPSNPE
;
A
#
# COMPACT_ATOMS: atom_id res chain seq x y z
N MET A 1 -10.08 17.06 -10.02
CA MET A 1 -9.78 15.74 -10.62
C MET A 1 -11.11 15.19 -11.11
N THR A 2 -11.40 15.38 -12.39
CA THR A 2 -12.71 15.13 -13.02
C THR A 2 -12.79 13.66 -13.41
N PHE A 3 -13.60 12.87 -12.70
CA PHE A 3 -13.81 11.43 -12.92
C PHE A 3 -15.09 11.16 -13.72
N GLU A 4 -15.37 11.97 -14.74
CA GLU A 4 -16.70 11.98 -15.38
C GLU A 4 -16.77 11.14 -16.68
N ASN A 5 -15.65 10.64 -17.23
CA ASN A 5 -15.62 9.94 -18.52
C ASN A 5 -14.61 8.77 -18.61
N ASP A 6 -14.43 7.99 -17.54
CA ASP A 6 -13.46 6.88 -17.57
C ASP A 6 -14.13 5.53 -17.83
N ASP A 7 -13.88 5.01 -19.04
CA ASP A 7 -14.10 3.62 -19.46
C ASP A 7 -13.72 2.64 -18.33
N PRO A 8 -14.51 1.61 -18.00
CA PRO A 8 -14.23 0.67 -16.92
C PRO A 8 -12.84 0.00 -17.01
N LYS A 9 -12.22 -0.01 -18.19
CA LYS A 9 -10.83 -0.45 -18.39
C LYS A 9 -9.79 0.55 -17.85
N THR A 10 -10.08 1.85 -17.87
CA THR A 10 -9.21 2.92 -17.36
C THR A 10 -9.16 2.90 -15.83
N ILE A 11 -10.31 2.70 -15.18
CA ILE A 11 -10.40 2.55 -13.72
C ILE A 11 -9.61 1.32 -13.25
N GLN A 12 -9.71 0.19 -13.96
CA GLN A 12 -8.94 -1.02 -13.65
C GLN A 12 -7.42 -0.83 -13.80
N LYS A 13 -6.98 -0.14 -14.85
CA LYS A 13 -5.55 0.20 -15.03
C LYS A 13 -5.02 1.07 -13.90
N GLN A 14 -5.80 2.03 -13.42
CA GLN A 14 -5.40 2.87 -12.30
C GLN A 14 -5.30 2.06 -10.99
N LEU A 15 -6.30 1.21 -10.71
CA LEU A 15 -6.26 0.28 -9.56
C LEU A 15 -5.03 -0.63 -9.59
N LEU A 16 -4.69 -1.21 -10.75
CA LEU A 16 -3.54 -2.10 -10.89
C LEU A 16 -2.21 -1.37 -10.60
N LYS A 17 -2.10 -0.10 -11.02
CA LYS A 17 -0.93 0.74 -10.70
C LYS A 17 -0.79 0.93 -9.20
N TYR A 18 -1.87 1.29 -8.51
CA TYR A 18 -1.83 1.48 -7.05
C TYR A 18 -1.52 0.18 -6.30
N GLN A 19 -2.02 -0.96 -6.78
CA GLN A 19 -1.73 -2.27 -6.21
C GLN A 19 -0.24 -2.63 -6.36
N LEU A 20 0.40 -2.27 -7.48
CA LEU A 20 1.85 -2.45 -7.68
C LEU A 20 2.69 -1.62 -6.69
N PHE A 21 2.19 -0.49 -6.19
CA PHE A 21 2.84 0.30 -5.14
C PHE A 21 2.51 -0.18 -3.72
N SER A 22 1.34 -0.79 -3.50
CA SER A 22 0.97 -1.36 -2.20
C SER A 22 1.80 -2.61 -1.88
N THR A 23 2.06 -3.49 -2.85
CA THR A 23 2.87 -4.71 -2.61
C THR A 23 4.26 -4.42 -1.98
N PRO A 24 5.10 -3.52 -2.52
CA PRO A 24 6.39 -3.20 -1.89
C PRO A 24 6.22 -2.44 -0.57
N ALA A 25 5.16 -1.64 -0.40
CA ALA A 25 4.87 -0.96 0.86
C ALA A 25 4.57 -1.98 1.98
N VAL A 26 3.69 -2.94 1.72
CA VAL A 26 3.37 -4.04 2.65
C VAL A 26 4.61 -4.87 2.97
N VAL A 27 5.47 -5.15 2.00
CA VAL A 27 6.73 -5.87 2.23
C VAL A 27 7.65 -5.07 3.16
N LEU A 28 7.80 -3.75 2.96
CA LEU A 28 8.60 -2.90 3.83
C LEU A 28 8.05 -2.87 5.27
N ILE A 29 6.74 -2.74 5.42
CA ILE A 29 6.07 -2.81 6.73
C ILE A 29 6.34 -4.16 7.39
N GLY A 30 6.15 -5.26 6.65
CA GLY A 30 6.39 -6.61 7.14
C GLY A 30 7.83 -6.84 7.59
N LEU A 31 8.80 -6.38 6.80
CA LEU A 31 10.23 -6.45 7.15
C LEU A 31 10.57 -5.61 8.37
N GLY A 32 10.00 -4.41 8.50
CA GLY A 32 10.19 -3.58 9.67
C GLY A 32 9.55 -4.20 10.93
N LEU A 33 8.34 -4.76 10.84
CA LEU A 33 7.71 -5.49 11.94
C LEU A 33 8.54 -6.73 12.34
N TYR A 34 9.07 -7.47 11.36
CA TYR A 34 9.96 -8.59 11.62
C TYR A 34 11.26 -8.15 12.31
N GLY A 35 11.90 -7.08 11.85
CA GLY A 35 13.08 -6.51 12.50
C GLY A 35 12.81 -6.08 13.94
N LEU A 36 11.63 -5.49 14.20
CA LEU A 36 11.26 -4.97 15.51
C LEU A 36 10.88 -6.07 16.52
N PHE A 37 10.13 -7.08 16.10
CA PHE A 37 9.54 -8.09 17.00
C PHE A 37 10.12 -9.51 16.82
N GLY A 38 10.60 -9.85 15.63
CA GLY A 38 11.02 -11.20 15.26
C GLY A 38 12.53 -11.43 15.28
N ALA A 39 13.33 -10.42 14.92
CA ALA A 39 14.78 -10.57 14.79
C ALA A 39 15.51 -10.67 16.13
N GLN A 40 15.11 -9.90 17.14
CA GLN A 40 15.74 -9.89 18.48
C GLN A 40 17.29 -9.80 18.46
N GLY A 41 17.87 -9.18 17.44
CA GLY A 41 19.32 -9.05 17.24
C GLY A 41 19.97 -10.04 16.27
N ASP A 42 19.21 -11.02 15.74
CA ASP A 42 19.66 -11.99 14.75
C ASP A 42 18.71 -12.05 13.54
N ALA A 43 18.54 -10.91 12.88
CA ALA A 43 17.72 -10.81 11.68
C ALA A 43 18.33 -11.58 10.50
N PHE A 44 17.46 -12.25 9.71
CA PHE A 44 17.85 -12.84 8.41
C PHE A 44 18.53 -11.84 7.46
N LEU A 45 18.10 -10.57 7.50
CA LEU A 45 18.78 -9.48 6.81
C LEU A 45 19.55 -8.65 7.85
N PRO A 46 20.90 -8.59 7.79
CA PRO A 46 21.70 -7.84 8.77
C PRO A 46 21.32 -6.36 8.88
N ILE A 47 20.79 -5.78 7.81
CA ILE A 47 20.31 -4.39 7.78
C ILE A 47 19.12 -4.15 8.74
N LEU A 48 18.36 -5.19 9.08
CA LEU A 48 17.22 -5.12 10.00
C LEU A 48 17.64 -5.23 11.49
N ASN A 49 18.91 -5.44 11.79
CA ASN A 49 19.42 -5.33 13.16
C ASN A 49 19.63 -3.87 13.59
N ASP A 50 19.71 -2.94 12.63
CA ASP A 50 19.77 -1.53 12.91
C ASP A 50 18.35 -0.97 13.16
N GLN A 51 18.11 -0.49 14.38
CA GLN A 51 16.81 0.04 14.76
C GLN A 51 16.41 1.26 13.90
N GLY A 52 17.36 2.09 13.48
CA GLY A 52 17.11 3.23 12.60
C GLY A 52 16.57 2.80 11.23
N VAL A 53 17.15 1.73 10.66
CA VAL A 53 16.65 1.14 9.41
C VAL A 53 15.25 0.54 9.61
N VAL A 54 15.05 -0.22 10.69
CA VAL A 54 13.75 -0.85 10.99
C VAL A 54 12.64 0.20 11.12
N TYR A 55 12.87 1.28 11.88
CA TYR A 55 11.90 2.37 12.02
C TYR A 55 11.68 3.13 10.72
N SER A 56 12.72 3.26 9.87
CA SER A 56 12.58 3.88 8.54
C SER A 56 11.72 3.04 7.61
N PHE A 57 11.87 1.71 7.62
CA PHE A 57 11.06 0.78 6.82
C PHE A 57 9.60 0.76 7.30
N LEU A 58 9.39 0.73 8.61
CA LEU A 58 8.05 0.83 9.21
C LEU A 58 7.40 2.18 8.90
N GLY A 59 8.06 3.29 9.22
CA GLY A 59 7.52 4.62 9.04
C GLY A 59 7.27 4.96 7.56
N GLY A 60 8.24 4.67 6.70
CA GLY A 60 8.12 4.88 5.26
C GLY A 60 7.07 3.98 4.61
N GLY A 61 7.04 2.70 4.98
CA GLY A 61 6.04 1.74 4.52
C GLY A 61 4.62 2.16 4.93
N ILE A 62 4.40 2.47 6.21
CA ILE A 62 3.09 2.92 6.73
C ILE A 62 2.64 4.21 6.04
N ALA A 63 3.53 5.20 5.89
CA ALA A 63 3.18 6.45 5.23
C ALA A 63 2.77 6.23 3.76
N LEU A 64 3.49 5.36 3.05
CA LEU A 64 3.18 5.01 1.67
C LEU A 64 1.86 4.24 1.56
N GLU A 65 1.62 3.28 2.45
CA GLU A 65 0.38 2.49 2.51
C GLU A 65 -0.84 3.39 2.76
N ILE A 66 -0.75 4.32 3.72
CA ILE A 66 -1.80 5.30 4.00
C ILE A 66 -2.08 6.15 2.77
N TRP A 67 -1.04 6.63 2.08
CA TRP A 67 -1.21 7.42 0.87
C TRP A 67 -1.90 6.65 -0.26
N VAL A 68 -1.53 5.38 -0.46
CA VAL A 68 -2.15 4.50 -1.46
C VAL A 68 -3.60 4.19 -1.09
N LEU A 69 -3.88 3.87 0.17
CA LEU A 69 -5.23 3.62 0.70
C LEU A 69 -6.15 4.83 0.50
N LEU A 70 -5.68 6.04 0.82
CA LEU A 70 -6.45 7.28 0.61
C LEU A 70 -6.85 7.48 -0.85
N LYS A 71 -6.07 6.99 -1.82
CA LYS A 71 -6.42 7.03 -3.24
C LYS A 71 -7.30 5.86 -3.68
N ILE A 72 -7.08 4.65 -3.18
CA ILE A 72 -7.86 3.45 -3.56
C ILE A 72 -9.28 3.48 -2.99
N ILE A 73 -9.46 3.89 -1.72
CA ILE A 73 -10.77 3.89 -1.04
C ILE A 73 -11.87 4.60 -1.86
N PRO A 74 -11.67 5.84 -2.36
CA PRO A 74 -12.70 6.49 -3.17
C PRO A 74 -12.93 5.77 -4.51
N LEU A 75 -11.90 5.23 -5.16
CA LEU A 75 -12.01 4.47 -6.42
C LEU A 75 -12.88 3.20 -6.26
N VAL A 76 -12.68 2.44 -5.18
CA VAL A 76 -13.47 1.24 -4.87
C VAL A 76 -14.92 1.62 -4.56
N ARG A 77 -15.15 2.74 -3.86
CA ARG A 77 -16.50 3.22 -3.53
C ARG A 77 -17.32 3.58 -4.77
N HIS A 78 -16.71 4.12 -5.81
CA HIS A 78 -17.39 4.45 -7.07
C HIS A 78 -17.71 3.19 -7.90
N ARG A 79 -16.86 2.16 -7.84
CA ARG A 79 -17.07 0.88 -8.55
C ARG A 79 -18.26 0.08 -8.00
N ASN A 80 -18.60 0.24 -6.72
CA ASN A 80 -19.69 -0.50 -6.07
C ASN A 80 -21.02 0.24 -6.04
N ARG A 81 -21.17 1.36 -6.77
CA ARG A 81 -22.48 1.99 -6.94
C ARG A 81 -23.31 1.06 -7.84
N PRO A 82 -24.37 0.40 -7.33
CA PRO A 82 -25.20 -0.44 -8.19
C PRO A 82 -25.79 0.45 -9.27
N SER A 83 -25.52 0.12 -10.53
CA SER A 83 -26.25 0.66 -11.67
C SER A 83 -27.71 0.26 -11.46
N ASN A 84 -28.50 1.17 -10.90
CA ASN A 84 -29.95 1.06 -10.89
C ASN A 84 -30.40 0.99 -12.35
N PRO A 85 -30.97 -0.13 -12.82
CA PRO A 85 -31.60 -0.14 -14.12
C PRO A 85 -32.95 0.57 -13.96
N GLU A 86 -33.08 1.77 -14.50
CA GLU A 86 -34.39 2.35 -14.84
C GLU A 86 -34.82 1.88 -16.23
#